data_AF-B1YS84-F1
#
_entry.id   AF-B1YS84-F1
#
_cell.length_a   1.000
_cell.length_b   1.000
_cell.length_c   1.000
_cell.angle_alpha   90.00
_cell.angle_beta   90.00
_cell.angle_gamma   90.00
#
_symmetry.space_group_name_H-M   'P 1'
#
loop_
_entity.id
_entity.type
_entity.pdbx_description
1 polymer ?
#
loop_
_entity_poly.entity_id
_entity_poly.type
_entity_poly.pdbx_seq_one_letter_code
_entity_poly.pdbx_strand_id
1 'polypeptide(L)'
;MCGCGHVRGMLFDDEERVQFESDDLHRETVRLLSSTARPVHDGMEDHLLLQLSKQEMNTTTKVMNPKAITSIYGEFPSLVGTELTEVRVARDEPRISIRLATGKKPTKHPTRWPQNYDEVYIGISFIGVSDLSFCQWGCKNIVDEVDLKDIDDRVFVRFSCKNNVALKFSCDWIRIESVACGFVGSP
;
A
#
# COMPACT_ATOMS: atom_id res chain seq x y z
N MET A 1 -33.11 28.96 -23.36
CA MET A 1 -33.20 27.98 -24.47
C MET A 1 -32.12 28.35 -25.49
N CYS A 2 -31.18 27.44 -25.75
CA CYS A 2 -30.14 27.38 -26.79
C CYS A 2 -29.11 26.37 -26.21
N GLY A 3 -28.78 25.21 -26.74
CA GLY A 3 -28.99 24.53 -28.02
C GLY A 3 -27.74 23.66 -28.23
N CYS A 4 -27.89 22.33 -28.27
CA CYS A 4 -26.83 21.32 -28.26
C CYS A 4 -25.80 21.47 -29.39
N GLY A 5 -24.52 21.23 -29.06
CA GLY A 5 -23.45 20.89 -29.99
C GLY A 5 -22.67 19.68 -29.44
N HIS A 6 -22.87 18.53 -30.08
CA HIS A 6 -22.23 17.25 -29.78
C HIS A 6 -20.84 17.23 -30.46
N VAL A 7 -19.76 17.04 -29.71
CA VAL A 7 -18.48 16.57 -30.28
C VAL A 7 -18.03 15.38 -29.46
N ARG A 8 -18.13 14.20 -30.08
CA ARG A 8 -17.57 12.93 -29.60
C ARG A 8 -16.06 13.00 -29.78
N GLY A 9 -15.32 13.26 -28.71
CA GLY A 9 -13.89 12.98 -28.64
C GLY A 9 -13.69 11.64 -27.95
N MET A 10 -13.42 10.59 -28.71
CA MET A 10 -12.85 9.36 -28.16
C MET A 10 -11.34 9.60 -28.02
N LEU A 11 -10.84 9.60 -26.78
CA LEU A 11 -9.44 9.30 -26.49
C LEU A 11 -9.44 8.02 -25.66
N PHE A 12 -8.77 7.00 -26.19
CA PHE A 12 -8.45 5.78 -25.48
C PHE A 12 -7.26 6.07 -24.56
N ASP A 13 -7.43 5.76 -23.28
CA ASP A 13 -6.36 5.32 -22.38
C ASP A 13 -7.01 4.31 -21.42
N ASP A 14 -7.05 3.06 -21.86
CA ASP A 14 -7.45 1.91 -21.04
C ASP A 14 -6.31 1.59 -20.04
N GLU A 15 -6.15 2.43 -19.02
CA GLU A 15 -5.48 2.04 -17.78
C GLU A 15 -6.56 1.65 -16.77
N GLU A 16 -7.13 0.46 -16.97
CA GLU A 16 -8.27 -0.06 -16.21
C GLU A 16 -7.82 -0.45 -14.79
N ARG A 17 -8.09 0.45 -13.84
CA ARG A 17 -7.81 0.27 -12.42
C ARG A 17 -8.76 -0.78 -11.84
N VAL A 18 -8.23 -1.78 -11.13
CA VAL A 18 -9.07 -2.63 -10.27
C VAL A 18 -9.50 -1.79 -9.06
N GLN A 19 -10.68 -1.17 -9.15
CA GLN A 19 -11.35 -0.50 -8.04
C GLN A 19 -12.17 -1.55 -7.29
N PHE A 20 -11.89 -1.75 -6.00
CA PHE A 20 -12.71 -2.59 -5.13
C PHE A 20 -13.90 -1.76 -4.62
N GLU A 21 -15.14 -2.18 -4.92
CA GLU A 21 -16.37 -1.48 -4.55
C GLU A 21 -16.73 -1.62 -3.06
N SER A 22 -17.44 -0.63 -2.52
CA SER A 22 -17.74 -0.48 -1.09
C SER A 22 -18.64 -1.59 -0.49
N ASP A 23 -19.38 -2.32 -1.33
CA ASP A 23 -20.36 -3.32 -0.89
C ASP A 23 -19.75 -4.67 -0.53
N ASP A 24 -18.58 -5.01 -1.09
CA ASP A 24 -17.82 -6.21 -0.72
C ASP A 24 -17.26 -6.11 0.72
N LEU A 25 -17.11 -4.89 1.24
CA LEU A 25 -16.59 -4.61 2.58
C LEU A 25 -17.57 -5.02 3.70
N HIS A 26 -18.88 -4.83 3.51
CA HIS A 26 -19.87 -5.05 4.58
C HIS A 26 -20.06 -6.54 4.90
N ARG A 27 -19.91 -7.41 3.91
CA ARG A 27 -20.02 -8.87 4.10
C ARG A 27 -18.82 -9.44 4.88
N GLU A 28 -17.68 -8.76 4.86
CA GLU A 28 -16.45 -9.27 5.47
C GLU A 28 -16.27 -8.85 6.93
N THR A 29 -16.68 -7.63 7.28
CA THR A 29 -16.66 -7.13 8.67
C THR A 29 -17.53 -7.99 9.59
N VAL A 30 -18.66 -8.50 9.11
CA VAL A 30 -19.58 -9.35 9.88
C VAL A 30 -18.99 -10.75 10.15
N ARG A 31 -18.11 -11.26 9.28
CA ARG A 31 -17.49 -12.60 9.46
C ARG A 31 -16.40 -12.58 10.52
N LEU A 32 -15.61 -11.51 10.60
CA LEU A 32 -14.53 -11.38 11.59
C LEU A 32 -15.07 -11.21 13.02
N LEU A 33 -16.22 -10.56 13.18
CA LEU A 33 -16.87 -10.39 14.49
C LEU A 33 -17.54 -11.68 15.01
N SER A 34 -17.81 -12.66 14.14
CA SER A 34 -18.49 -13.91 14.52
C SER A 34 -17.56 -15.03 14.99
N SER A 35 -16.24 -14.94 14.80
CA SER A 35 -15.30 -16.03 15.12
C SER A 35 -14.70 -15.98 16.53
N THR A 36 -14.97 -14.94 17.32
CA THR A 36 -14.46 -14.84 18.70
C THR A 36 -15.50 -15.36 19.69
N ALA A 37 -15.71 -16.68 19.72
CA ALA A 37 -16.35 -17.34 20.85
C ALA A 37 -16.02 -18.84 20.88
N ARG A 38 -15.08 -19.26 21.77
CA ARG A 38 -15.17 -20.42 22.70
C ARG A 38 -13.83 -20.71 23.43
N PRO A 39 -13.84 -21.46 24.57
CA PRO A 39 -12.95 -21.19 25.71
C PRO A 39 -11.80 -22.22 25.96
N VAL A 40 -10.79 -21.71 26.70
CA VAL A 40 -9.79 -22.28 27.65
C VAL A 40 -9.48 -23.79 27.67
N HIS A 41 -8.19 -24.15 27.53
CA HIS A 41 -7.47 -25.11 28.41
C HIS A 41 -5.93 -25.01 28.29
N ASP A 42 -5.27 -25.06 29.47
CA ASP A 42 -3.86 -25.24 29.88
C ASP A 42 -2.67 -25.32 28.90
N GLY A 43 -1.59 -24.60 29.26
CA GLY A 43 -0.23 -24.78 28.73
C GLY A 43 0.63 -23.50 28.85
N MET A 44 1.10 -23.16 30.06
CA MET A 44 1.60 -21.81 30.39
C MET A 44 3.11 -21.54 30.20
N GLU A 45 3.91 -22.43 29.62
CA GLU A 45 5.38 -22.20 29.59
C GLU A 45 6.06 -22.23 28.20
N ASP A 46 5.42 -22.74 27.15
CA ASP A 46 5.96 -22.64 25.77
C ASP A 46 5.53 -21.37 25.03
N HIS A 47 4.58 -20.61 25.59
CA HIS A 47 4.00 -19.45 24.92
C HIS A 47 4.89 -18.20 24.96
N LEU A 48 5.79 -18.06 25.94
CA LEU A 48 6.64 -16.87 26.09
C LEU A 48 7.76 -16.82 25.04
N LEU A 49 8.35 -17.96 24.69
CA LEU A 49 9.39 -18.03 23.66
C LEU A 49 8.81 -17.92 22.23
N LEU A 50 7.54 -18.28 22.05
CA LEU A 50 6.77 -18.00 20.82
C LEU A 50 6.22 -16.57 20.75
N GLN A 51 6.17 -15.82 21.87
CA GLN A 51 5.80 -14.41 21.88
C GLN A 51 7.00 -13.52 21.50
N LEU A 52 8.22 -13.89 21.92
CA LEU A 52 9.44 -13.14 21.60
C LEU A 52 9.91 -13.31 20.14
N SER A 53 9.57 -14.42 19.48
CA SER A 53 9.81 -14.60 18.04
C SER A 53 8.68 -14.08 17.15
N LYS A 54 7.53 -13.70 17.72
CA LYS A 54 6.40 -13.06 17.02
C LYS A 54 6.44 -11.52 17.05
N GLN A 55 7.51 -10.93 17.57
CA GLN A 55 7.65 -9.48 17.72
C GLN A 55 8.11 -8.76 16.44
N GLU A 56 8.01 -9.40 15.27
CA GLU A 56 8.27 -8.75 13.97
C GLU A 56 7.00 -8.43 13.16
N MET A 57 5.77 -8.73 13.62
CA MET A 57 4.58 -8.40 12.80
C MET A 57 3.23 -8.26 13.52
N ASN A 58 3.17 -7.62 14.69
CA ASN A 58 1.89 -7.25 15.33
C ASN A 58 1.43 -5.80 15.01
N THR A 59 1.96 -5.16 13.97
CA THR A 59 1.63 -3.79 13.55
C THR A 59 0.44 -3.70 12.58
N THR A 60 -0.35 -4.77 12.44
CA THR A 60 -1.31 -4.96 11.34
C THR A 60 -2.73 -4.43 11.64
N THR A 61 -2.94 -3.63 12.68
CA THR A 61 -4.31 -3.12 12.98
C THR A 61 -4.68 -1.89 12.16
N LYS A 62 -3.68 -1.11 11.67
CA LYS A 62 -3.88 0.17 10.97
C LYS A 62 -3.72 0.13 9.46
N VAL A 63 -3.58 -1.08 8.90
CA VAL A 63 -3.47 -1.29 7.46
C VAL A 63 -4.83 -1.70 6.88
N MET A 64 -5.39 -0.83 6.06
CA MET A 64 -6.61 -1.04 5.30
C MET A 64 -6.30 -1.79 3.99
N ASN A 65 -7.13 -2.78 3.67
CA ASN A 65 -7.01 -3.62 2.48
C ASN A 65 -5.65 -4.33 2.29
N PRO A 66 -5.12 -5.06 3.29
CA PRO A 66 -3.89 -5.81 3.12
C PRO A 66 -4.04 -6.96 2.10
N LYS A 67 -5.27 -7.41 1.82
CA LYS A 67 -5.57 -8.47 0.86
C LYS A 67 -5.19 -8.12 -0.58
N ALA A 68 -5.25 -6.85 -0.96
CA ALA A 68 -4.87 -6.42 -2.30
C ALA A 68 -3.44 -6.80 -2.65
N ILE A 69 -2.50 -6.65 -1.71
CA ILE A 69 -1.09 -6.96 -1.94
C ILE A 69 -0.77 -8.42 -1.63
N THR A 70 -1.32 -8.99 -0.56
CA THR A 70 -1.06 -10.40 -0.19
C THR A 70 -1.68 -11.39 -1.17
N SER A 71 -2.76 -11.05 -1.86
CA SER A 71 -3.33 -11.92 -2.91
C SER A 71 -2.41 -12.08 -4.13
N ILE A 72 -1.53 -11.09 -4.38
CA ILE A 72 -0.61 -11.05 -5.52
C ILE A 72 0.77 -11.59 -5.13
N TYR A 73 1.29 -11.18 -3.98
CA TYR A 73 2.64 -11.54 -3.53
C TYR A 73 2.67 -12.70 -2.53
N GLY A 74 1.53 -13.13 -2.00
CA GLY A 74 1.41 -14.11 -0.91
C GLY A 74 1.59 -13.47 0.47
N GLU A 75 2.58 -12.60 0.59
CA GLU A 75 2.90 -11.81 1.78
C GLU A 75 3.10 -10.33 1.41
N PHE A 76 3.28 -9.46 2.41
CA PHE A 76 3.62 -8.05 2.13
C PHE A 76 5.07 -8.00 1.58
N PRO A 77 5.27 -7.56 0.32
CA PRO A 77 6.60 -7.54 -0.25
C PRO A 77 7.46 -6.50 0.47
N SER A 78 8.75 -6.80 0.66
CA SER A 78 9.70 -5.78 1.08
C SER A 78 9.69 -4.61 0.10
N LEU A 79 9.55 -3.40 0.63
CA LEU A 79 9.60 -2.16 -0.12
C LEU A 79 11.05 -1.69 -0.33
N VAL A 80 12.02 -2.36 0.28
CA VAL A 80 13.46 -2.08 0.06
C VAL A 80 13.84 -2.47 -1.37
N GLY A 81 14.57 -1.58 -2.04
CA GLY A 81 14.95 -1.72 -3.44
C GLY A 81 13.89 -1.25 -4.45
N THR A 82 12.72 -0.81 -3.98
CA THR A 82 11.70 -0.20 -4.85
C THR A 82 12.01 1.27 -5.12
N GLU A 83 11.60 1.78 -6.27
CA GLU A 83 11.75 3.19 -6.62
C GLU A 83 10.54 4.01 -6.17
N LEU A 84 10.78 5.05 -5.36
CA LEU A 84 9.78 6.06 -5.04
C LEU A 84 9.62 7.02 -6.23
N THR A 85 8.62 6.72 -7.05
CA THR A 85 8.35 7.47 -8.29
C THR A 85 7.49 8.69 -8.05
N GLU A 86 6.60 8.65 -7.05
CA GLU A 86 5.65 9.73 -6.83
C GLU A 86 5.23 9.87 -5.37
N VAL A 87 5.05 11.12 -4.94
CA VAL A 87 4.44 11.51 -3.67
C VAL A 87 3.41 12.59 -3.97
N ARG A 88 2.13 12.33 -3.68
CA ARG A 88 1.00 13.25 -3.85
C ARG A 88 0.47 13.66 -2.48
N VAL A 89 0.33 14.96 -2.27
CA VAL A 89 -0.40 15.51 -1.12
C VAL A 89 -1.80 15.86 -1.60
N ALA A 90 -2.83 15.31 -0.95
CA ALA A 90 -4.22 15.58 -1.32
C ALA A 90 -4.64 17.01 -0.95
N ARG A 91 -5.59 17.58 -1.70
CA ARG A 91 -6.14 18.91 -1.44
C ARG A 91 -7.22 18.89 -0.34
N ASP A 92 -8.10 17.90 -0.42
CA ASP A 92 -9.39 17.95 0.28
C ASP A 92 -9.37 17.23 1.64
N GLU A 93 -8.32 16.44 1.91
CA GLU A 93 -8.12 15.73 3.17
C GLU A 93 -6.62 15.61 3.49
N PRO A 94 -6.24 15.47 4.78
CA PRO A 94 -4.85 15.25 5.19
C PRO A 94 -4.40 13.83 4.80
N ARG A 95 -4.15 13.64 3.50
CA ARG A 95 -3.73 12.37 2.90
C ARG A 95 -2.47 12.56 2.06
N ILE A 96 -1.52 11.65 2.24
CA ILE A 96 -0.38 11.46 1.34
C ILE A 96 -0.60 10.17 0.57
N SER A 97 -0.42 10.20 -0.74
CA SER A 97 -0.41 8.99 -1.57
C SER A 97 0.96 8.86 -2.22
N ILE A 98 1.60 7.71 -2.06
CA ILE A 98 2.88 7.38 -2.71
C ILE A 98 2.67 6.33 -3.77
N ARG A 99 3.54 6.35 -4.78
CA ARG A 99 3.67 5.29 -5.78
C ARG A 99 5.09 4.75 -5.78
N LEU A 100 5.19 3.44 -5.59
CA LEU A 100 6.45 2.70 -5.60
C LEU A 100 6.50 1.82 -6.85
N ALA A 101 7.64 1.77 -7.53
CA ALA A 101 7.88 0.87 -8.64
C ALA A 101 8.83 -0.25 -8.20
N THR A 102 8.48 -1.49 -8.51
CA THR A 102 9.29 -2.67 -8.17
C THR A 102 9.48 -3.57 -9.38
N GLY A 103 10.73 -3.98 -9.62
CA GLY A 103 11.04 -5.06 -10.56
C GLY A 103 10.74 -6.45 -9.98
N LYS A 104 10.33 -6.56 -8.71
CA LYS A 104 10.02 -7.84 -8.08
C LYS A 104 8.70 -8.38 -8.63
N LYS A 105 8.81 -9.48 -9.39
CA LYS A 105 7.65 -10.13 -9.99
C LYS A 105 6.72 -10.71 -8.92
N PRO A 106 5.40 -10.65 -9.15
CA PRO A 106 4.39 -11.22 -8.26
C PRO A 106 4.48 -12.75 -8.22
N THR A 107 4.28 -13.33 -7.03
CA THR A 107 4.27 -14.78 -6.81
C THR A 107 3.06 -15.42 -7.49
N LYS A 108 1.90 -14.77 -7.37
CA LYS A 108 0.66 -15.16 -8.02
C LYS A 108 0.33 -14.15 -9.11
N HIS A 109 0.65 -14.53 -10.34
CA HIS A 109 0.38 -13.70 -11.50
C HIS A 109 -1.13 -13.48 -11.69
N PRO A 110 -1.63 -12.23 -11.66
CA PRO A 110 -3.03 -11.96 -11.95
C PRO A 110 -3.36 -12.31 -13.40
N THR A 111 -4.45 -13.05 -13.65
CA THR A 111 -4.84 -13.50 -14.99
C THR A 111 -5.10 -12.34 -15.97
N ARG A 112 -5.42 -11.15 -15.45
CA ARG A 112 -5.71 -9.95 -16.23
C ARG A 112 -4.46 -9.18 -16.67
N TRP A 113 -3.28 -9.51 -16.13
CA TRP A 113 -2.06 -8.80 -16.49
C TRP A 113 -1.47 -9.36 -17.79
N PRO A 114 -0.88 -8.50 -18.63
CA PRO A 114 -0.15 -8.95 -19.82
C PRO A 114 1.02 -9.85 -19.40
N GLN A 115 1.41 -10.75 -20.30
CA GLN A 115 2.48 -11.72 -20.02
C GLN A 115 3.86 -11.06 -20.00
N ASN A 116 4.00 -9.94 -20.70
CA ASN A 116 5.14 -9.04 -20.70
C ASN A 116 4.78 -7.78 -19.92
N TYR A 117 5.60 -7.43 -18.93
CA TYR A 117 5.65 -6.14 -18.25
C TYR A 117 7.03 -6.04 -17.59
N ASP A 118 7.51 -4.82 -17.41
CA ASP A 118 8.86 -4.59 -16.90
C ASP A 118 8.84 -4.43 -15.39
N GLU A 119 7.84 -3.72 -14.87
CA GLU A 119 7.76 -3.34 -13.46
C GLU A 119 6.34 -3.46 -12.92
N VAL A 120 6.22 -3.43 -11.59
CA VAL A 120 4.95 -3.39 -10.86
C VAL A 120 4.90 -2.12 -10.05
N TYR A 121 3.82 -1.36 -10.20
CA TYR A 121 3.51 -0.18 -9.41
C TYR A 121 2.62 -0.54 -8.23
N ILE A 122 3.04 -0.10 -7.04
CA ILE A 122 2.29 -0.25 -5.79
C ILE A 122 1.91 1.15 -5.31
N GLY A 123 0.61 1.41 -5.26
CA GLY A 123 0.04 2.65 -4.73
C GLY A 123 -0.38 2.49 -3.27
N ILE A 124 0.11 3.37 -2.40
CA ILE A 124 -0.19 3.37 -0.97
C ILE A 124 -0.67 4.76 -0.56
N SER A 125 -1.80 4.83 0.13
CA SER A 125 -2.32 6.06 0.73
C SER A 125 -2.14 6.03 2.25
N PHE A 126 -1.84 7.18 2.83
CA PHE A 126 -1.68 7.43 4.25
C PHE A 126 -2.69 8.49 4.65
N ILE A 127 -3.62 8.15 5.54
CA ILE A 127 -4.79 8.96 5.90
C ILE A 127 -4.59 9.53 7.32
N GLY A 128 -5.03 10.76 7.55
CA GLY A 128 -4.89 11.42 8.86
C GLY A 128 -3.47 11.91 9.11
N VAL A 129 -2.79 12.37 8.05
CA VAL A 129 -1.41 12.83 8.12
C VAL A 129 -1.32 14.12 8.95
N SER A 130 -0.53 14.11 10.03
CA SER A 130 -0.34 15.29 10.89
C SER A 130 0.91 16.10 10.60
N ASP A 131 1.96 15.45 10.12
CA ASP A 131 3.24 16.08 9.78
C ASP A 131 3.80 15.48 8.51
N LEU A 132 4.58 16.26 7.78
CA LEU A 132 5.27 15.84 6.58
C LEU A 132 6.62 16.54 6.51
N SER A 133 7.67 15.75 6.41
CA SER A 133 9.03 16.21 6.18
C SER A 133 9.59 15.49 4.97
N PHE A 134 10.10 16.28 4.03
CA PHE A 134 10.73 15.77 2.84
C PHE A 134 12.09 16.44 2.64
N CYS A 135 13.15 15.62 2.66
CA CYS A 135 14.53 16.09 2.61
C CYS A 135 15.24 15.55 1.38
N GLN A 136 16.10 16.40 0.78
CA GLN A 136 17.03 16.05 -0.29
C GLN A 136 16.34 15.36 -1.47
N TRP A 137 15.70 16.10 -2.38
CA TRP A 137 15.05 15.50 -3.56
C TRP A 137 16.07 15.15 -4.65
N GLY A 138 15.83 14.05 -5.36
CA GLY A 138 16.68 13.58 -6.45
C GLY A 138 15.93 12.78 -7.50
N CYS A 139 16.68 12.27 -8.47
CA CYS A 139 16.19 11.29 -9.46
C CYS A 139 16.57 9.87 -8.99
N LYS A 140 15.80 8.86 -9.43
CA LYS A 140 16.04 7.44 -9.10
C LYS A 140 16.05 7.19 -7.60
N ASN A 141 14.92 7.49 -6.95
CA ASN A 141 14.77 7.42 -5.50
C ASN A 141 14.58 5.97 -5.04
N ILE A 142 15.65 5.18 -5.05
CA ILE A 142 15.61 3.79 -4.62
C ILE A 142 15.57 3.72 -3.11
N VAL A 143 14.49 3.14 -2.58
CA VAL A 143 14.29 2.91 -1.14
C VAL A 143 15.36 1.97 -0.62
N ASP A 144 16.08 2.40 0.40
CA ASP A 144 17.13 1.65 1.09
C ASP A 144 16.61 1.07 2.42
N GLU A 145 15.82 1.86 3.14
CA GLU A 145 15.27 1.51 4.45
C GLU A 145 13.84 2.06 4.58
N VAL A 146 12.97 1.26 5.21
CA VAL A 146 11.61 1.65 5.57
C VAL A 146 11.37 1.38 7.05
N ASP A 147 11.10 2.44 7.81
CA ASP A 147 10.69 2.33 9.20
C ASP A 147 9.18 2.58 9.32
N LEU A 148 8.48 1.64 9.95
CA LEU A 148 7.08 1.77 10.34
C LEU A 148 6.98 1.52 11.85
N LYS A 149 6.54 2.53 12.62
CA LYS A 149 6.38 2.41 14.08
C LYS A 149 4.98 2.86 14.48
N ASP A 150 4.25 2.02 15.18
CA ASP A 150 2.97 2.38 15.81
C ASP A 150 3.24 2.89 17.23
N ILE A 151 3.07 4.20 17.44
CA ILE A 151 3.34 4.89 18.72
C ILE A 151 2.17 5.82 18.99
N ASP A 152 1.62 5.78 20.21
CA ASP A 152 0.59 6.72 20.70
C ASP A 152 -0.60 6.90 19.74
N ASP A 153 -1.10 5.78 19.21
CA ASP A 153 -2.20 5.73 18.27
C ASP A 153 -1.93 6.37 16.89
N ARG A 154 -0.66 6.62 16.54
CA ARG A 154 -0.25 7.04 15.19
C ARG A 154 0.82 6.12 14.61
N VAL A 155 0.82 5.99 13.30
CA VAL A 155 1.88 5.29 12.57
C VAL A 155 2.89 6.31 12.07
N PHE A 156 4.12 6.19 12.56
CA PHE A 156 5.27 6.93 12.07
C PHE A 156 5.87 6.18 10.90
N VAL A 157 5.98 6.85 9.77
CA VAL A 157 6.46 6.31 8.51
C VAL A 157 7.71 7.06 8.10
N ARG A 158 8.77 6.33 7.80
CA ARG A 158 9.99 6.88 7.21
C ARG A 158 10.48 6.00 6.06
N PHE A 159 10.63 6.63 4.89
CA PHE A 159 11.37 6.08 3.78
C PHE A 159 12.73 6.79 3.70
N SER A 160 13.80 6.02 3.70
CA SER A 160 15.16 6.50 3.40
C SER A 160 15.59 5.89 2.07
N CYS A 161 16.04 6.71 1.13
CA CYS A 161 16.51 6.28 -0.17
C CYS A 161 18.05 6.36 -0.27
N LYS A 162 18.64 5.56 -1.17
CA LYS A 162 20.10 5.50 -1.39
C LYS A 162 20.73 6.83 -1.79
N ASN A 163 19.96 7.72 -2.40
CA ASN A 163 20.38 9.05 -2.83
C ASN A 163 20.19 10.12 -1.72
N ASN A 164 20.08 9.71 -0.46
CA ASN A 164 19.83 10.55 0.72
C ASN A 164 18.45 11.21 0.77
N VAL A 165 17.55 10.92 -0.18
CA VAL A 165 16.15 11.35 -0.09
C VAL A 165 15.52 10.69 1.13
N ALA A 166 14.86 11.49 1.95
CA ALA A 166 14.12 11.00 3.09
C ALA A 166 12.71 11.58 3.12
N LEU A 167 11.71 10.70 3.17
CA LEU A 167 10.31 11.04 3.37
C LEU A 167 9.89 10.56 4.75
N LYS A 168 9.40 11.49 5.58
CA LYS A 168 8.98 11.22 6.96
C LYS A 168 7.63 11.86 7.20
N PHE A 169 6.73 11.13 7.82
CA PHE A 169 5.43 11.65 8.23
C PHE A 169 4.82 10.73 9.28
N SER A 170 3.80 11.21 9.98
CA SER A 170 2.93 10.35 10.78
C SER A 170 1.49 10.41 10.28
N CYS A 171 0.78 9.29 10.39
CA CYS A 171 -0.58 9.10 9.91
C CYS A 171 -1.40 8.20 10.84
N ASP A 172 -2.72 8.25 10.72
CA ASP A 172 -3.61 7.40 11.50
C ASP A 172 -3.81 6.03 10.84
N TRP A 173 -3.91 6.00 9.51
CA TRP A 173 -4.18 4.77 8.74
C TRP A 173 -3.33 4.66 7.49
N ILE A 174 -2.96 3.43 7.14
CA ILE A 174 -2.27 3.07 5.89
C ILE A 174 -3.26 2.29 5.04
N ARG A 175 -3.40 2.64 3.76
CA ARG A 175 -4.30 1.95 2.82
C ARG A 175 -3.54 1.53 1.57
N ILE A 176 -3.68 0.26 1.20
CA ILE A 176 -3.25 -0.20 -0.12
C ILE A 176 -4.30 0.23 -1.14
N GLU A 177 -3.92 1.14 -2.04
CA GLU A 177 -4.81 1.69 -3.07
C GLU A 177 -4.84 0.81 -4.30
N SER A 178 -3.67 0.42 -4.80
CA SER A 178 -3.57 -0.31 -6.06
C SER A 178 -2.27 -1.09 -6.18
N VAL A 179 -2.33 -2.15 -6.97
CA VAL A 179 -1.17 -2.89 -7.46
C VAL A 179 -1.40 -3.09 -8.95
N ALA A 180 -0.53 -2.56 -9.80
CA ALA A 180 -0.68 -2.55 -11.25
C ALA A 180 0.64 -2.89 -11.93
N CYS A 181 0.59 -3.55 -13.09
CA CYS A 181 1.78 -3.75 -13.92
C CYS A 181 2.09 -2.49 -14.75
N GLY A 182 3.36 -2.28 -15.04
CA GLY A 182 3.89 -1.17 -15.82
C GLY A 182 4.79 -1.63 -16.95
N PHE A 183 4.71 -0.92 -18.07
CA PHE A 183 5.70 -1.00 -19.13
C PHE A 183 6.63 0.19 -19.01
N VAL A 184 7.91 -0.06 -18.77
CA VAL A 184 8.92 0.98 -18.90
C VAL A 184 9.31 0.97 -20.36
N GLY A 185 8.57 1.74 -21.17
CA GLY A 185 8.89 1.92 -22.58
C GLY A 185 10.38 2.23 -22.70
N SER A 186 11.10 1.41 -23.46
CA SER A 186 12.49 1.72 -23.80
C SER A 186 12.49 3.05 -24.57
N PRO A 187 13.31 4.04 -24.18
CA PRO A 187 13.33 5.36 -24.82
C PRO A 187 13.78 5.29 -26.29
#